data_AF-A0A7S2R5X7-F1
#
_entry.id   AF-A0A7S2R5X7-F1
#
_cell.length_a   1.000
_cell.length_b   1.000
_cell.length_c   1.000
_cell.angle_alpha   90.00
_cell.angle_beta   90.00
_cell.angle_gamma   90.00
#
_symmetry.space_group_name_H-M   'P 1'
#
loop_
_entity.id
_entity.type
_entity.pdbx_description
1 polymer ?
#
loop_
_entity_poly.entity_id
_entity_poly.type
_entity_poly.pdbx_seq_one_letter_code
_entity_poly.pdbx_strand_id
1 'polypeptide(L)'
;AENARDVLDKMYEILNLSREADSTNDNIAEISIKSNAYNLVLGSYSDSKNPELTSKTIDLFEKMISTWSQRNDENKATQNTVPYPTENSFEYCFKSMRDLDNYDAVKNQSMQLLDHLEAMYDSEDLHFDITTRAFNACLEVYTKVLSKDPTLLASIDIVLERMRKASSQHPSVKPDITTYSLILKACSLAGSDISMRSDAWDRAKRTFQLLKNTELASSTPGSKVEKWKMTDTCYFYMMKCVVNLVDDETEREELIMEFFTESCEKGLVSANVLRLFKASISDEIYSGKVGSGRLANKWIANVTSSKAIYSDISMGGGEKNARRKGKSTSGWMKKQRNRHQQKKTKTQ
;
A
#
# COMPACT_ATOMS: atom_id res chain seq x y z
N ALA A 1 -5.36 -19.21 9.36
CA ALA A 1 -5.74 -18.29 10.46
C ALA A 1 -5.87 -19.05 11.77
N GLU A 2 -6.71 -20.10 11.85
CA GLU A 2 -6.91 -20.93 13.06
C GLU A 2 -5.58 -21.43 13.67
N ASN A 3 -4.71 -22.06 12.87
CA ASN A 3 -3.42 -22.55 13.37
C ASN A 3 -2.52 -21.46 14.00
N ALA A 4 -2.58 -20.20 13.54
CA ALA A 4 -1.76 -19.13 14.10
C ALA A 4 -2.30 -18.66 15.46
N ARG A 5 -3.64 -18.68 15.61
CA ARG A 5 -4.30 -18.42 16.88
C ARG A 5 -4.00 -19.51 17.90
N ASP A 6 -4.14 -20.78 17.50
CA ASP A 6 -3.86 -21.91 18.39
C ASP A 6 -2.43 -21.87 18.92
N VAL A 7 -1.49 -21.40 18.11
CA VAL A 7 -0.11 -21.18 18.55
C VAL A 7 -0.04 -20.07 19.59
N LEU A 8 -0.69 -18.93 19.39
CA LEU A 8 -0.68 -17.83 20.37
C LEU A 8 -1.38 -18.23 21.68
N ASP A 9 -2.51 -18.92 21.59
CA ASP A 9 -3.26 -19.42 22.75
C ASP A 9 -2.41 -20.44 23.54
N LYS A 10 -1.72 -21.36 22.85
CA LYS A 10 -0.73 -22.26 23.49
C LYS A 10 0.45 -21.53 24.11
N MET A 11 0.94 -20.45 23.48
CA MET A 11 2.01 -19.64 24.07
C MET A 11 1.55 -18.97 25.37
N TYR A 12 0.30 -18.52 25.44
CA TYR A 12 -0.28 -18.00 26.68
C TYR A 12 -0.52 -19.08 27.73
N GLU A 13 -0.97 -20.27 27.32
CA GLU A 13 -1.14 -21.42 28.22
C GLU A 13 0.19 -21.80 28.88
N ILE A 14 1.25 -21.99 28.09
CA ILE A 14 2.59 -22.31 28.60
C ILE A 14 3.08 -21.21 29.54
N LEU A 15 2.82 -19.95 29.20
CA LEU A 15 3.24 -18.84 30.02
C LEU A 15 2.50 -18.77 31.37
N ASN A 16 1.20 -19.08 31.39
CA ASN A 16 0.43 -19.17 32.64
C ASN A 16 0.94 -20.32 33.51
N LEU A 17 1.23 -21.49 32.90
CA LEU A 17 1.83 -22.63 33.60
C LEU A 17 3.19 -22.29 34.21
N SER A 18 4.02 -21.52 33.49
CA SER A 18 5.32 -21.04 34.00
C SER A 18 5.17 -20.19 35.27
N ARG A 19 4.13 -19.34 35.32
CA ARG A 19 3.86 -18.47 36.47
C ARG A 19 3.35 -19.22 37.68
N GLU A 20 2.49 -20.22 37.45
CA GLU A 20 2.02 -21.10 38.52
C GLU A 20 3.21 -21.86 39.12
N ALA A 21 4.18 -22.27 38.29
CA ALA A 21 5.41 -22.92 38.75
C ALA A 21 6.35 -21.98 39.51
N ASP A 22 6.50 -20.71 39.13
CA ASP A 22 7.36 -19.75 39.85
C ASP A 22 6.91 -19.52 41.31
N SER A 23 5.63 -19.75 41.63
CA SER A 23 5.14 -19.73 43.01
C SER A 23 5.77 -20.82 43.90
N THR A 24 6.39 -21.84 43.30
CA THR A 24 7.04 -22.97 43.98
C THR A 24 8.56 -22.84 44.10
N ASN A 25 9.14 -21.67 43.78
CA ASN A 25 10.57 -21.35 43.90
C ASN A 25 11.51 -22.10 42.92
N ASP A 26 10.97 -22.92 42.02
CA ASP A 26 11.70 -23.50 40.90
C ASP A 26 11.54 -22.57 39.68
N ASN A 27 12.56 -21.75 39.42
CA ASN A 27 12.60 -20.87 38.24
C ASN A 27 12.62 -21.70 36.95
N ILE A 28 11.45 -21.93 36.36
CA ILE A 28 11.32 -22.57 35.04
C ILE A 28 11.28 -21.45 34.00
N ALA A 29 12.38 -21.29 33.25
CA ALA A 29 12.58 -20.44 32.07
C ALA A 29 11.49 -19.38 31.74
N GLU A 30 11.85 -18.09 31.84
CA GLU A 30 10.99 -16.97 31.42
C GLU A 30 10.72 -17.00 29.90
N ILE A 31 9.46 -17.17 29.51
CA ILE A 31 9.02 -17.10 28.11
C ILE A 31 8.53 -15.69 27.79
N SER A 32 9.32 -14.95 27.02
CA SER A 32 8.91 -13.65 26.48
C SER A 32 8.27 -13.81 25.09
N ILE A 33 6.95 -13.58 25.00
CA ILE A 33 6.25 -13.56 23.71
C ILE A 33 6.56 -12.25 22.99
N LYS A 34 7.36 -12.33 21.93
CA LYS A 34 7.80 -11.16 21.16
C LYS A 34 6.67 -10.59 20.29
N SER A 35 6.75 -9.29 19.97
CA SER A 35 5.83 -8.59 19.06
C SER A 35 5.64 -9.28 17.71
N ASN A 36 6.66 -9.98 17.21
CA ASN A 36 6.58 -10.74 15.96
C ASN A 36 5.52 -11.85 15.99
N ALA A 37 5.25 -12.48 17.13
CA ALA A 37 4.21 -13.50 17.24
C ALA A 37 2.81 -12.88 17.08
N TYR A 38 2.57 -11.73 17.72
CA TYR A 38 1.31 -10.99 17.58
C TYR A 38 1.13 -10.47 16.15
N ASN A 39 2.18 -9.90 15.56
CA ASN A 39 2.16 -9.43 14.18
C ASN A 39 1.85 -10.56 13.19
N LEU A 40 2.32 -11.78 13.43
CA LEU A 40 1.99 -12.94 12.60
C LEU A 40 0.50 -13.29 12.69
N VAL A 41 -0.09 -13.23 13.89
CA VAL A 41 -1.52 -13.49 14.10
C VAL A 41 -2.38 -12.38 13.48
N LEU A 42 -2.05 -11.11 13.77
CA LEU A 42 -2.73 -9.95 13.18
C LEU A 42 -2.68 -10.00 11.65
N GLY A 43 -1.51 -10.27 11.06
CA GLY A 43 -1.36 -10.46 9.62
C GLY A 43 -2.24 -11.59 9.09
N SER A 44 -2.22 -12.75 9.75
CA SER A 44 -3.03 -13.91 9.37
C SER A 44 -4.54 -13.66 9.43
N TYR A 45 -5.01 -12.85 10.39
CA TYR A 45 -6.40 -12.43 10.47
C TYR A 45 -6.74 -11.40 9.39
N SER A 46 -5.88 -10.41 9.17
CA SER A 46 -6.08 -9.36 8.17
C SER A 46 -6.23 -9.93 6.75
N ASP A 47 -5.54 -11.03 6.43
CA ASP A 47 -5.62 -11.68 5.11
C ASP A 47 -6.87 -12.55 4.90
N SER A 48 -7.59 -12.89 5.99
CA SER A 48 -8.70 -13.84 5.94
C SER A 48 -9.98 -13.32 5.27
N LYS A 49 -10.15 -12.00 5.21
CA LYS A 49 -11.37 -11.30 4.76
C LYS A 49 -12.65 -11.70 5.51
N ASN A 50 -12.53 -12.34 6.68
CA ASN A 50 -13.66 -12.71 7.52
C ASN A 50 -13.92 -11.56 8.53
N PRO A 51 -15.12 -10.94 8.57
CA PRO A 51 -15.45 -9.87 9.50
C PRO A 51 -15.24 -10.24 10.98
N GLU A 52 -15.49 -11.50 11.36
CA GLU A 52 -15.26 -11.97 12.73
C GLU A 52 -13.76 -11.95 13.09
N LEU A 53 -12.90 -12.29 12.14
CA LEU A 53 -11.45 -12.22 12.31
C LEU A 53 -10.95 -10.77 12.30
N THR A 54 -11.63 -9.85 11.62
CA THR A 54 -11.39 -8.41 11.75
C THR A 54 -11.66 -7.92 13.16
N SER A 55 -12.82 -8.24 13.75
CA SER A 55 -13.11 -7.91 15.16
C SER A 55 -12.04 -8.47 16.10
N LYS A 56 -11.67 -9.74 15.93
CA LYS A 56 -10.58 -10.36 16.72
C LYS A 56 -9.22 -9.68 16.52
N THR A 57 -8.95 -9.10 15.35
CA THR A 57 -7.72 -8.33 15.08
C THR A 57 -7.73 -7.05 15.92
N ILE A 58 -8.86 -6.34 15.93
CA ILE A 58 -9.05 -5.11 16.70
C ILE A 58 -8.95 -5.41 18.19
N ASP A 59 -9.67 -6.43 18.69
CA ASP A 59 -9.64 -6.81 20.11
C ASP A 59 -8.22 -7.16 20.58
N LEU A 60 -7.49 -7.93 19.77
CA LEU A 60 -6.11 -8.31 20.07
C LEU A 60 -5.20 -7.08 20.12
N PHE A 61 -5.41 -6.13 19.22
CA PHE A 61 -4.64 -4.89 19.15
C PHE A 61 -4.96 -3.93 20.30
N GLU A 62 -6.23 -3.76 20.65
CA GLU A 62 -6.67 -3.00 21.83
C GLU A 62 -6.13 -3.60 23.13
N LYS A 63 -5.99 -4.93 23.21
CA LYS A 63 -5.28 -5.58 24.31
C LYS A 63 -3.80 -5.15 24.37
N MET A 64 -3.13 -5.00 23.23
CA MET A 64 -1.75 -4.51 23.20
C MET A 64 -1.66 -3.04 23.66
N ILE A 65 -2.59 -2.18 23.24
CA ILE A 65 -2.65 -0.76 23.66
C ILE A 65 -2.99 -0.61 25.14
N SER A 66 -4.03 -1.29 25.63
CA SER A 66 -4.43 -1.19 27.05
C SER A 66 -3.31 -1.68 27.97
N THR A 67 -2.58 -2.72 27.57
CA THR A 67 -1.41 -3.20 28.30
C THR A 67 -0.28 -2.18 28.32
N TRP A 68 -0.09 -1.41 27.22
CA TRP A 68 0.85 -0.29 27.19
C TRP A 68 0.44 0.82 28.15
N SER A 69 -0.81 1.29 28.10
CA SER A 69 -1.28 2.38 28.96
C SER A 69 -1.15 2.07 30.45
N GLN A 70 -1.37 0.81 30.85
CA GLN A 70 -1.23 0.38 32.24
C GLN A 70 0.22 0.29 32.73
N ARG A 71 1.23 0.21 31.85
CA ARG A 71 2.65 0.13 32.25
C ARG A 71 3.23 1.48 32.66
N ASN A 72 2.69 2.58 32.13
CA ASN A 72 3.14 3.92 32.49
C ASN A 72 2.76 4.30 33.93
N ASP A 73 1.87 3.53 34.56
CA ASP A 73 1.60 3.61 36.00
C ASP A 73 2.65 2.76 36.75
N GLU A 74 3.67 3.41 37.30
CA GLU A 74 4.98 2.94 37.81
C GLU A 74 5.03 1.68 38.72
N ASN A 75 3.93 1.04 39.08
CA ASN A 75 3.86 -0.02 40.10
C ASN A 75 3.66 -1.46 39.57
N LYS A 76 3.73 -1.73 38.26
CA LYS A 76 3.42 -3.08 37.71
C LYS A 76 4.41 -3.62 36.66
N ALA A 77 5.71 -3.43 36.89
CA ALA A 77 6.76 -3.90 35.99
C ALA A 77 6.84 -5.44 35.80
N THR A 78 6.18 -6.24 36.64
CA THR A 78 6.40 -7.70 36.69
C THR A 78 5.36 -8.58 35.97
N GLN A 79 4.35 -8.02 35.29
CA GLN A 79 3.21 -8.84 34.84
C GLN A 79 2.87 -8.87 33.35
N ASN A 80 3.55 -8.15 32.46
CA ASN A 80 2.99 -8.00 31.10
C ASN A 80 3.66 -8.85 30.02
N THR A 81 2.86 -9.82 29.56
CA THR A 81 3.15 -10.85 28.55
C THR A 81 2.77 -10.41 27.14
N VAL A 82 2.07 -9.28 27.06
CA VAL A 82 1.67 -8.64 25.82
C VAL A 82 2.75 -7.62 25.45
N PRO A 83 3.36 -7.75 24.27
CA PRO A 83 4.35 -6.80 23.79
C PRO A 83 3.67 -5.50 23.32
N TYR A 84 4.46 -4.42 23.23
CA TYR A 84 3.99 -3.16 22.69
C TYR A 84 3.56 -3.31 21.23
N PRO A 85 2.53 -2.56 20.79
CA PRO A 85 2.22 -2.40 19.37
C PRO A 85 3.46 -1.93 18.60
N THR A 86 3.61 -2.45 17.39
CA THR A 86 4.61 -2.00 16.41
C THR A 86 3.90 -1.36 15.23
N GLU A 87 4.62 -0.65 14.36
CA GLU A 87 4.02 -0.11 13.13
C GLU A 87 3.32 -1.18 12.27
N ASN A 88 3.90 -2.40 12.19
CA ASN A 88 3.26 -3.52 11.50
C ASN A 88 1.91 -3.90 12.16
N SER A 89 1.81 -3.80 13.49
CA SER A 89 0.57 -4.09 14.22
C SER A 89 -0.54 -3.14 13.79
N PHE A 90 -0.25 -1.83 13.68
CA PHE A 90 -1.19 -0.84 13.14
C PHE A 90 -1.57 -1.12 11.69
N GLU A 91 -0.59 -1.38 10.83
CA GLU A 91 -0.84 -1.69 9.41
C GLU A 91 -1.78 -2.89 9.24
N TYR A 92 -1.57 -3.98 9.97
CA TYR A 92 -2.45 -5.15 9.91
C TYR A 92 -3.86 -4.85 10.41
N CYS A 93 -3.99 -4.02 11.44
CA CYS A 93 -5.31 -3.57 11.92
C CYS A 93 -6.04 -2.77 10.85
N PHE A 94 -5.39 -1.78 10.23
CA PHE A 94 -5.98 -1.07 9.08
C PHE A 94 -6.38 -2.03 7.97
N LYS A 95 -5.47 -2.90 7.53
CA LYS A 95 -5.74 -3.86 6.46
C LYS A 95 -6.93 -4.79 6.76
N SER A 96 -7.12 -5.20 8.02
CA SER A 96 -8.25 -6.03 8.43
C SER A 96 -9.61 -5.33 8.27
N MET A 97 -9.65 -3.99 8.40
CA MET A 97 -10.87 -3.20 8.26
C MET A 97 -11.28 -2.95 6.80
N ARG A 98 -10.39 -3.21 5.84
CA ARG A 98 -10.59 -2.91 4.41
C ARG A 98 -11.86 -3.55 3.83
N ASP A 99 -12.22 -4.72 4.33
CA ASP A 99 -13.30 -5.55 3.79
C ASP A 99 -14.59 -5.48 4.66
N LEU A 100 -14.67 -4.54 5.62
CA LEU A 100 -15.89 -4.27 6.39
C LEU A 100 -16.90 -3.43 5.60
N ASP A 101 -18.19 -3.72 5.79
CA ASP A 101 -19.29 -2.99 5.13
C ASP A 101 -19.83 -1.81 5.97
N ASN A 102 -19.48 -1.71 7.25
CA ASN A 102 -19.88 -0.58 8.10
C ASN A 102 -18.85 0.56 8.01
N TYR A 103 -19.09 1.52 7.12
CA TYR A 103 -18.13 2.59 6.80
C TYR A 103 -17.93 3.59 7.93
N ASP A 104 -18.98 3.91 8.69
CA ASP A 104 -18.87 4.76 9.88
C ASP A 104 -17.97 4.11 10.93
N ALA A 105 -18.13 2.80 11.15
CA ALA A 105 -17.25 2.06 12.05
C ALA A 105 -15.80 2.06 11.54
N VAL A 106 -15.58 1.79 10.25
CA VAL A 106 -14.24 1.84 9.64
C VAL A 106 -13.59 3.20 9.82
N LYS A 107 -14.33 4.29 9.57
CA LYS A 107 -13.86 5.67 9.74
C LYS A 107 -13.47 5.94 11.20
N ASN A 108 -14.38 5.67 12.13
CA ASN A 108 -14.17 5.96 13.54
C ASN A 108 -13.02 5.13 14.13
N GLN A 109 -12.98 3.82 13.84
CA GLN A 109 -11.90 2.94 14.28
C GLN A 109 -10.56 3.33 13.64
N SER A 110 -10.54 3.68 12.36
CA SER A 110 -9.30 4.13 11.72
C SER A 110 -8.76 5.42 12.34
N MET A 111 -9.63 6.38 12.67
CA MET A 111 -9.23 7.60 13.37
C MET A 111 -8.74 7.32 14.77
N GLN A 112 -9.41 6.45 15.53
CA GLN A 112 -8.98 6.03 16.86
C GLN A 112 -7.60 5.33 16.82
N LEU A 113 -7.37 4.46 15.83
CA LEU A 113 -6.06 3.82 15.64
C LEU A 113 -4.98 4.85 15.32
N LEU A 114 -5.28 5.87 14.51
CA LEU A 114 -4.34 6.97 14.30
C LEU A 114 -4.09 7.73 15.61
N ASP A 115 -5.12 8.02 16.42
CA ASP A 115 -4.94 8.69 17.71
C ASP A 115 -4.02 7.90 18.65
N HIS A 116 -4.14 6.56 18.68
CA HIS A 116 -3.23 5.70 19.42
C HIS A 116 -1.81 5.67 18.83
N LEU A 117 -1.68 5.64 17.50
CA LEU A 117 -0.39 5.76 16.83
C LEU A 117 0.29 7.08 17.21
N GLU A 118 -0.50 8.16 17.30
CA GLU A 118 0.01 9.46 17.63
C GLU A 118 0.48 9.56 19.09
N ALA A 119 -0.38 9.11 20.02
CA ALA A 119 -0.03 9.07 21.43
C ALA A 119 1.21 8.19 21.72
N MET A 120 1.42 7.12 20.96
CA MET A 120 2.60 6.26 21.11
C MET A 120 3.88 6.94 20.61
N TYR A 121 3.84 7.74 19.55
CA TYR A 121 5.05 8.44 19.09
C TYR A 121 5.38 9.63 20.01
N ASP A 122 4.38 10.29 20.60
CA ASP A 122 4.59 11.40 21.54
C ASP A 122 5.20 10.93 22.89
N SER A 123 5.20 9.61 23.16
CA SER A 123 5.82 9.05 24.36
C SER A 123 7.35 8.92 24.20
N GLU A 124 8.12 9.64 25.02
CA GLU A 124 9.60 9.62 24.99
C GLU A 124 10.19 8.25 25.37
N ASP A 125 9.41 7.41 26.07
CA ASP A 125 9.86 6.14 26.64
C ASP A 125 9.95 4.98 25.63
N LEU A 126 9.44 5.17 24.40
CA LEU A 126 9.47 4.13 23.37
C LEU A 126 10.34 4.54 22.19
N HIS A 127 11.31 3.68 21.87
CA HIS A 127 11.95 3.64 20.55
C HIS A 127 10.96 3.10 19.50
N PHE A 128 9.88 3.85 19.26
CA PHE A 128 8.88 3.55 18.26
C PHE A 128 9.21 4.30 16.96
N ASP A 129 9.91 3.62 16.05
CA ASP A 129 10.24 4.18 14.74
C ASP A 129 9.00 4.21 13.84
N ILE A 130 8.26 5.32 13.89
CA ILE A 130 7.11 5.55 13.02
C ILE A 130 7.56 5.92 11.60
N THR A 131 6.91 5.35 10.58
CA THR A 131 7.14 5.67 9.17
C THR A 131 5.83 6.03 8.47
N THR A 132 5.86 6.22 7.14
CA THR A 132 4.65 6.46 6.34
C THR A 132 3.73 5.25 6.24
N ARG A 133 4.16 4.05 6.66
CA ARG A 133 3.49 2.78 6.36
C ARG A 133 2.11 2.67 7.02
N ALA A 134 1.98 3.00 8.30
CA ALA A 134 0.70 2.93 8.99
C ALA A 134 -0.32 3.95 8.43
N PHE A 135 0.11 5.18 8.16
CA PHE A 135 -0.73 6.21 7.53
C PHE A 135 -1.17 5.80 6.10
N ASN A 136 -0.23 5.29 5.29
CA ASN A 136 -0.54 4.81 3.95
C ASN A 136 -1.52 3.62 4.00
N ALA A 137 -1.44 2.74 5.00
CA ALA A 137 -2.42 1.67 5.21
C ALA A 137 -3.82 2.21 5.55
N CYS A 138 -3.91 3.25 6.38
CA CYS A 138 -5.17 3.95 6.64
C CYS A 138 -5.75 4.55 5.35
N LEU A 139 -4.93 5.21 4.54
CA LEU A 139 -5.33 5.75 3.23
C LEU A 139 -5.80 4.64 2.27
N GLU A 140 -5.14 3.48 2.26
CA GLU A 140 -5.57 2.33 1.48
C GLU A 140 -6.98 1.86 1.85
N VAL A 141 -7.28 1.79 3.15
CA VAL A 141 -8.62 1.47 3.66
C VAL A 141 -9.64 2.48 3.16
N TYR A 142 -9.38 3.77 3.33
CA TYR A 142 -10.30 4.81 2.83
C TYR A 142 -10.47 4.74 1.31
N THR A 143 -9.41 4.49 0.53
CA THR A 143 -9.55 4.32 -0.93
C THR A 143 -10.42 3.14 -1.31
N LYS A 144 -10.47 2.08 -0.50
CA LYS A 144 -11.35 0.94 -0.76
C LYS A 144 -12.80 1.31 -0.49
N VAL A 145 -13.06 1.97 0.63
CA VAL A 145 -14.40 2.32 1.08
C VAL A 145 -15.00 3.47 0.28
N LEU A 146 -14.18 4.37 -0.27
CA LEU A 146 -14.59 5.52 -1.08
C LEU A 146 -15.50 5.20 -2.26
N SER A 147 -15.37 4.00 -2.83
CA SER A 147 -16.26 3.53 -3.91
C SER A 147 -17.72 3.37 -3.47
N LYS A 148 -17.96 3.30 -2.16
CA LYS A 148 -19.26 3.06 -1.52
C LYS A 148 -19.71 4.27 -0.69
N ASP A 149 -18.77 5.01 -0.11
CA ASP A 149 -19.01 6.26 0.62
C ASP A 149 -18.02 7.36 0.20
N PRO A 150 -18.41 8.23 -0.75
CA PRO A 150 -17.59 9.35 -1.21
C PRO A 150 -17.23 10.37 -0.12
N THR A 151 -18.02 10.46 0.96
CA THR A 151 -17.82 11.47 2.03
C THR A 151 -16.48 11.28 2.77
N LEU A 152 -15.91 10.07 2.72
CA LEU A 152 -14.58 9.76 3.26
C LEU A 152 -13.44 10.50 2.56
N LEU A 153 -13.70 11.18 1.43
CA LEU A 153 -12.68 11.99 0.76
C LEU A 153 -12.18 13.09 1.70
N ALA A 154 -13.05 13.68 2.52
CA ALA A 154 -12.64 14.66 3.53
C ALA A 154 -11.67 14.07 4.57
N SER A 155 -11.86 12.80 4.96
CA SER A 155 -10.99 12.13 5.92
C SER A 155 -9.57 11.91 5.40
N ILE A 156 -9.36 11.86 4.08
CA ILE A 156 -8.02 11.75 3.50
C ILE A 156 -7.19 13.02 3.74
N ASP A 157 -7.80 14.20 3.70
CA ASP A 157 -7.10 15.45 4.01
C ASP A 157 -6.68 15.51 5.48
N ILE A 158 -7.54 15.00 6.37
CA ILE A 158 -7.23 14.90 7.80
C ILE A 158 -5.98 14.03 8.00
N VAL A 159 -5.92 12.85 7.35
CA VAL A 159 -4.75 11.95 7.43
C VAL A 159 -3.50 12.63 6.86
N LEU A 160 -3.60 13.31 5.73
CA LEU A 160 -2.49 14.03 5.13
C LEU A 160 -1.96 15.15 6.03
N GLU A 161 -2.85 15.91 6.66
CA GLU A 161 -2.47 16.99 7.57
C GLU A 161 -1.81 16.46 8.85
N ARG A 162 -2.32 15.34 9.38
CA ARG A 162 -1.68 14.62 10.49
C ARG A 162 -0.27 14.18 10.13
N MET A 163 -0.07 13.58 8.94
CA MET A 163 1.27 13.21 8.47
C MET A 163 2.20 14.43 8.34
N ARG A 164 1.72 15.57 7.83
CA ARG A 164 2.52 16.81 7.73
C ARG A 164 2.92 17.34 9.10
N LYS A 165 1.98 17.38 10.05
CA LYS A 165 2.24 17.78 11.43
C LYS A 165 3.30 16.86 12.06
N ALA A 166 3.08 15.54 12.01
CA ALA A 166 4.02 14.55 12.54
C ALA A 166 5.40 14.64 11.87
N SER A 167 5.47 14.95 10.57
CA SER A 167 6.73 15.06 9.83
C SER A 167 7.66 16.19 10.30
N SER A 168 7.11 17.17 11.02
CA SER A 168 7.91 18.27 11.58
C SER A 168 8.82 17.80 12.73
N GLN A 169 8.40 16.76 13.46
CA GLN A 169 9.16 16.15 14.54
C GLN A 169 9.82 14.84 14.11
N HIS A 170 9.14 14.08 13.23
CA HIS A 170 9.57 12.77 12.75
C HIS A 170 9.65 12.75 11.21
N PRO A 171 10.81 13.11 10.63
CA PRO A 171 10.98 13.17 9.17
C PRO A 171 10.62 11.88 8.42
N SER A 172 10.65 10.73 9.08
CA SER A 172 10.26 9.42 8.55
C SER A 172 8.75 9.29 8.23
N VAL A 173 7.91 10.17 8.77
CA VAL A 173 6.45 10.20 8.56
C VAL A 173 6.05 11.14 7.41
N LYS A 174 7.02 11.87 6.85
CA LYS A 174 6.78 12.82 5.76
C LYS A 174 6.05 12.13 4.59
N PRO A 175 4.92 12.67 4.11
CA PRO A 175 4.19 12.12 2.96
C PRO A 175 5.11 11.83 1.79
N ASP A 176 4.99 10.63 1.21
CA ASP A 176 5.84 10.18 0.11
C ASP A 176 5.05 10.00 -1.19
N ILE A 177 5.72 9.54 -2.24
CA ILE A 177 5.08 9.29 -3.55
C ILE A 177 3.92 8.29 -3.48
N THR A 178 3.97 7.34 -2.54
CA THR A 178 2.90 6.36 -2.30
C THR A 178 1.69 7.06 -1.69
N THR A 179 1.92 7.92 -0.69
CA THR A 179 0.86 8.75 -0.06
C THR A 179 0.10 9.56 -1.11
N TYR A 180 0.81 10.31 -1.96
CA TYR A 180 0.16 11.12 -2.99
C TYR A 180 -0.50 10.28 -4.10
N SER A 181 0.04 9.11 -4.43
CA SER A 181 -0.60 8.18 -5.36
C SER A 181 -1.92 7.63 -4.81
N LEU A 182 -2.00 7.37 -3.50
CA LEU A 182 -3.23 6.96 -2.82
C LEU A 182 -4.26 8.10 -2.80
N ILE A 183 -3.84 9.34 -2.62
CA ILE A 183 -4.72 10.52 -2.72
C ILE A 183 -5.29 10.66 -4.14
N LEU A 184 -4.47 10.57 -5.18
CA LEU A 184 -4.94 10.60 -6.58
C LEU A 184 -5.92 9.45 -6.85
N LYS A 185 -5.61 8.24 -6.35
CA LYS A 185 -6.51 7.10 -6.44
C LYS A 185 -7.86 7.40 -5.78
N ALA A 186 -7.86 7.98 -4.59
CA ALA A 186 -9.07 8.37 -3.88
C ALA A 186 -9.91 9.38 -4.66
N CYS A 187 -9.30 10.46 -5.17
CA CYS A 187 -9.99 11.42 -6.04
C CYS A 187 -10.63 10.72 -7.25
N SER A 188 -9.90 9.79 -7.88
CA SER A 188 -10.42 9.05 -9.05
C SER A 188 -11.64 8.17 -8.75
N LEU A 189 -11.91 7.86 -7.48
CA LEU A 189 -13.04 7.05 -7.05
C LEU A 189 -14.24 7.88 -6.60
N ALA A 190 -14.05 9.17 -6.28
CA ALA A 190 -15.11 10.06 -5.83
C ALA A 190 -16.09 10.47 -6.95
N GLY A 191 -15.82 10.12 -8.21
CA GLY A 191 -16.63 10.53 -9.37
C GLY A 191 -18.05 9.94 -9.44
N SER A 192 -18.40 9.00 -8.56
CA SER A 192 -19.77 8.48 -8.45
C SER A 192 -20.76 9.50 -7.88
N ASP A 193 -20.28 10.45 -7.07
CA ASP A 193 -21.11 11.52 -6.52
C ASP A 193 -20.83 12.83 -7.26
N ILE A 194 -21.82 13.32 -8.00
CA ILE A 194 -21.75 14.55 -8.80
C ILE A 194 -21.39 15.75 -7.92
N SER A 195 -21.91 15.80 -6.69
CA SER A 195 -21.67 16.92 -5.77
C SER A 195 -20.20 17.03 -5.35
N MET A 196 -19.46 15.93 -5.39
CA MET A 196 -18.06 15.86 -4.98
C MET A 196 -17.06 15.95 -6.14
N ARG A 197 -17.53 15.89 -7.40
CA ARG A 197 -16.64 15.85 -8.58
C ARG A 197 -15.70 17.05 -8.66
N SER A 198 -16.24 18.25 -8.45
CA SER A 198 -15.48 19.50 -8.53
C SER A 198 -14.36 19.56 -7.47
N ASP A 199 -14.69 19.27 -6.20
CA ASP A 199 -13.69 19.25 -5.12
C ASP A 199 -12.64 18.15 -5.34
N ALA A 200 -13.07 16.95 -5.74
CA ALA A 200 -12.17 15.84 -6.05
C ALA A 200 -11.21 16.19 -7.20
N TRP A 201 -11.69 16.92 -8.22
CA TRP A 201 -10.88 17.36 -9.36
C TRP A 201 -9.86 18.42 -8.96
N ASP A 202 -10.28 19.44 -8.21
CA ASP A 202 -9.37 20.47 -7.71
C ASP A 202 -8.29 19.90 -6.78
N ARG A 203 -8.66 18.92 -5.96
CA ARG A 203 -7.71 18.17 -5.14
C ARG A 203 -6.74 17.34 -5.96
N ALA A 204 -7.22 16.64 -6.99
CA ALA A 204 -6.37 15.88 -7.90
C ALA A 204 -5.34 16.79 -8.60
N LYS A 205 -5.78 17.92 -9.17
CA LYS A 205 -4.91 18.91 -9.81
C LYS A 205 -3.84 19.44 -8.84
N ARG A 206 -4.23 19.89 -7.64
CA ARG A 206 -3.29 20.38 -6.63
C ARG A 206 -2.27 19.32 -6.22
N THR A 207 -2.71 18.08 -6.02
CA THR A 207 -1.84 16.95 -5.65
C THR A 207 -0.84 16.63 -6.75
N PHE A 208 -1.31 16.58 -8.00
CA PHE A 208 -0.46 16.29 -9.14
C PHE A 208 0.54 17.42 -9.43
N GLN A 209 0.12 18.68 -9.31
CA GLN A 209 1.01 19.83 -9.47
C GLN A 209 2.07 19.88 -8.37
N LEU A 210 1.72 19.54 -7.13
CA LEU A 210 2.69 19.40 -6.04
C LEU A 210 3.77 18.37 -6.40
N LEU A 211 3.37 17.19 -6.90
CA LEU A 211 4.31 16.16 -7.34
C LEU A 211 5.24 16.66 -8.46
N LYS A 212 4.70 17.34 -9.47
CA LYS A 212 5.49 17.93 -10.58
C LYS A 212 6.50 18.95 -10.05
N ASN A 213 6.07 19.84 -9.16
CA ASN A 213 6.92 20.88 -8.57
C ASN A 213 8.04 20.27 -7.72
N THR A 214 7.74 19.24 -6.92
CA THR A 214 8.75 18.55 -6.11
C THR A 214 9.75 17.78 -6.96
N GLU A 215 9.31 17.09 -8.01
CA GLU A 215 10.21 16.40 -8.95
C GLU A 215 11.16 17.40 -9.63
N LEU A 216 10.65 18.55 -10.08
CA LEU A 216 11.44 19.63 -10.66
C LEU A 216 12.47 20.19 -9.67
N ALA A 217 12.05 20.47 -8.43
CA ALA A 217 12.94 20.98 -7.38
C ALA A 217 14.03 19.97 -6.98
N SER A 218 13.75 18.67 -7.08
CA SER A 218 14.72 17.60 -6.80
C SER A 218 15.74 17.36 -7.92
N SER A 219 15.44 17.85 -9.14
CA SER A 219 16.31 17.74 -10.30
C SER A 219 17.40 18.81 -10.35
N THR A 220 17.28 19.87 -9.55
CA THR A 220 18.28 20.94 -9.45
C THR A 220 19.55 20.44 -8.76
N PRO A 221 20.75 20.55 -9.38
CA PRO A 221 22.01 20.17 -8.75
C PRO A 221 22.21 20.90 -7.41
N GLY A 222 22.55 20.15 -6.36
CA GLY A 222 22.74 20.70 -5.00
C GLY A 222 21.46 20.86 -4.17
N SER A 223 20.29 20.52 -4.71
CA SER A 223 19.05 20.50 -3.94
C SER A 223 19.11 19.46 -2.82
N LYS A 224 18.82 19.89 -1.59
CA LYS A 224 18.61 19.01 -0.43
C LYS A 224 17.18 18.46 -0.37
N VAL A 225 16.32 18.83 -1.33
CA VAL A 225 14.96 18.33 -1.40
C VAL A 225 15.02 16.84 -1.68
N GLU A 226 14.23 16.09 -0.93
CA GLU A 226 14.08 14.66 -1.09
C GLU A 226 13.72 14.32 -2.54
N LYS A 227 14.45 13.37 -3.13
CA LYS A 227 14.28 12.99 -4.53
C LYS A 227 13.04 12.11 -4.67
N TRP A 228 11.89 12.75 -4.82
CA TRP A 228 10.69 12.08 -5.29
C TRP A 228 10.73 12.01 -6.80
N LYS A 229 10.54 10.81 -7.32
CA LYS A 229 10.35 10.58 -8.75
C LYS A 229 8.91 10.19 -8.98
N MET A 230 8.23 10.86 -9.90
CA MET A 230 6.88 10.46 -10.27
C MET A 230 6.88 9.04 -10.84
N THR A 231 5.80 8.32 -10.59
CA THR A 231 5.62 6.95 -11.07
C THR A 231 4.53 6.88 -12.13
N ASP A 232 4.49 5.79 -12.89
CA ASP A 232 3.40 5.47 -13.80
C ASP A 232 2.04 5.39 -13.08
N THR A 233 2.05 5.03 -11.79
CA THR A 233 0.85 4.97 -10.96
C THR A 233 0.22 6.36 -10.75
N CYS A 234 1.04 7.41 -10.60
CA CYS A 234 0.55 8.78 -10.51
C CYS A 234 -0.15 9.22 -11.79
N TYR A 235 0.44 8.96 -12.96
CA TYR A 235 -0.18 9.27 -14.26
C TYR A 235 -1.45 8.46 -14.48
N PHE A 236 -1.44 7.16 -14.16
CA PHE A 236 -2.62 6.31 -14.28
C PHE A 236 -3.80 6.86 -13.47
N TYR A 237 -3.60 7.20 -12.20
CA TYR A 237 -4.67 7.73 -11.37
C TYR A 237 -5.06 9.15 -11.76
N MET A 238 -4.13 10.01 -12.19
CA MET A 238 -4.46 11.34 -12.69
C MET A 238 -5.34 11.28 -13.95
N MET A 239 -4.98 10.45 -14.92
CA MET A 239 -5.83 10.21 -16.10
C MET A 239 -7.20 9.65 -15.70
N LYS A 240 -7.25 8.75 -14.71
CA LYS A 240 -8.52 8.22 -14.21
C LYS A 240 -9.37 9.29 -13.53
N CYS A 241 -8.76 10.28 -12.87
CA CYS A 241 -9.46 11.47 -12.39
C CYS A 241 -10.08 12.24 -13.56
N VAL A 242 -9.35 12.47 -14.66
CA VAL A 242 -9.91 13.15 -15.84
C VAL A 242 -11.14 12.40 -16.36
N VAL A 243 -11.04 11.07 -16.55
CA VAL A 243 -12.14 10.25 -17.04
C VAL A 243 -13.41 10.35 -16.18
N ASN A 244 -13.23 10.37 -14.86
CA ASN A 244 -14.34 10.26 -13.92
C ASN A 244 -14.89 11.61 -13.42
N LEU A 245 -14.12 12.69 -13.55
CA LEU A 245 -14.42 13.98 -12.91
C LEU A 245 -14.59 15.14 -13.92
N VAL A 246 -14.16 14.99 -15.18
CA VAL A 246 -14.32 16.00 -16.22
C VAL A 246 -15.51 15.64 -17.09
N ASP A 247 -16.54 16.50 -17.04
CA ASP A 247 -17.81 16.27 -17.71
C ASP A 247 -17.71 16.55 -19.23
N ASP A 248 -17.02 17.63 -19.62
CA ASP A 248 -16.83 17.99 -21.04
C ASP A 248 -15.94 16.95 -21.75
N GLU A 249 -16.45 16.39 -22.84
CA GLU A 249 -15.78 15.33 -23.58
C GLU A 249 -14.52 15.81 -24.30
N THR A 250 -14.55 17.03 -24.84
CA THR A 250 -13.42 17.60 -25.59
C THR A 250 -12.27 17.91 -24.63
N GLU A 251 -12.56 18.61 -23.52
CA GLU A 251 -11.59 18.89 -22.46
C GLU A 251 -11.01 17.59 -21.88
N ARG A 252 -11.86 16.58 -21.65
CA ARG A 252 -11.42 15.27 -21.16
C ARG A 252 -10.45 14.60 -22.14
N GLU A 253 -10.75 14.58 -23.44
CA GLU A 253 -9.84 14.02 -24.45
C GLU A 253 -8.51 14.78 -24.51
N GLU A 254 -8.54 16.12 -24.48
CA GLU A 254 -7.35 16.97 -24.49
C GLU A 254 -6.44 16.70 -23.28
N LEU A 255 -7.00 16.66 -22.08
CA LEU A 255 -6.25 16.38 -20.85
C LEU A 255 -5.68 14.96 -20.82
N ILE A 256 -6.45 13.96 -21.28
CA ILE A 256 -5.97 12.57 -21.41
C ILE A 256 -4.78 12.50 -22.38
N MET A 257 -4.86 13.21 -23.50
CA MET A 257 -3.78 13.32 -24.49
C MET A 257 -2.54 13.99 -23.93
N GLU A 258 -2.70 15.07 -23.16
CA GLU A 258 -1.61 15.78 -22.47
C GLU A 258 -0.89 14.84 -21.50
N PHE A 259 -1.61 14.26 -20.53
CA PHE A 259 -1.01 13.41 -19.51
C PHE A 259 -0.38 12.15 -20.11
N PHE A 260 -1.00 11.55 -21.13
CA PHE A 260 -0.42 10.41 -21.82
C PHE A 260 0.89 10.79 -22.51
N THR A 261 0.93 11.93 -23.22
CA THR A 261 2.14 12.41 -23.89
C THR A 261 3.26 12.67 -22.89
N GLU A 262 2.95 13.38 -21.79
CA GLU A 262 3.92 13.66 -20.73
C GLU A 262 4.46 12.35 -20.10
N SER A 263 3.58 11.36 -19.86
CA SER A 263 4.00 10.05 -19.34
C SER A 263 4.91 9.29 -20.32
N CYS A 264 4.69 9.42 -21.63
CA CYS A 264 5.53 8.83 -22.67
C CYS A 264 6.94 9.43 -22.69
N GLU A 265 7.01 10.76 -22.58
CA GLU A 265 8.27 11.51 -22.55
C GLU A 265 9.12 11.16 -21.33
N LYS A 266 8.49 11.03 -20.16
CA LYS A 266 9.15 10.63 -18.91
C LYS A 266 9.46 9.13 -18.80
N GLY A 267 8.91 8.32 -19.71
CA GLY A 267 8.96 6.87 -19.63
C GLY A 267 8.29 6.29 -18.40
N LEU A 268 7.08 6.77 -18.15
CA LEU A 268 6.18 6.35 -17.09
C LEU A 268 4.89 5.75 -17.66
N VAL A 269 4.99 5.10 -18.82
CA VAL A 269 3.86 4.41 -19.46
C VAL A 269 3.84 2.97 -19.03
N SER A 270 2.85 2.59 -18.24
CA SER A 270 2.58 1.19 -17.91
C SER A 270 1.40 0.61 -18.68
N ALA A 271 1.17 -0.68 -18.54
CA ALA A 271 0.03 -1.38 -19.15
C ALA A 271 -1.31 -0.76 -18.74
N ASN A 272 -1.40 -0.23 -17.51
CA ASN A 272 -2.61 0.41 -17.00
C ASN A 272 -2.82 1.79 -17.64
N VAL A 273 -1.76 2.59 -17.76
CA VAL A 273 -1.79 3.88 -18.48
C VAL A 273 -2.23 3.68 -19.93
N LEU A 274 -1.62 2.73 -20.64
CA LEU A 274 -1.95 2.47 -22.05
C LEU A 274 -3.38 1.96 -22.24
N ARG A 275 -3.85 1.07 -21.35
CA ARG A 275 -5.21 0.55 -21.40
C ARG A 275 -6.25 1.65 -21.15
N LEU A 276 -5.99 2.50 -20.15
CA LEU A 276 -6.85 3.62 -19.84
C LEU A 276 -6.88 4.59 -21.02
N PHE A 277 -5.72 4.98 -21.55
CA PHE A 277 -5.62 5.82 -22.74
C PHE A 277 -6.48 5.28 -23.88
N LYS A 278 -6.30 4.01 -24.26
CA LYS A 278 -7.10 3.37 -25.32
C LYS A 278 -8.61 3.42 -25.07
N ALA A 279 -9.04 3.28 -23.83
CA ALA A 279 -10.45 3.28 -23.47
C ALA A 279 -11.07 4.69 -23.39
N SER A 280 -10.25 5.74 -23.45
CA SER A 280 -10.67 7.12 -23.13
C SER A 280 -10.60 8.09 -24.31
N ILE A 281 -10.16 7.64 -25.49
CA ILE A 281 -10.09 8.45 -26.71
C ILE A 281 -10.62 7.65 -27.90
N SER A 282 -10.96 8.35 -28.99
CA SER A 282 -11.35 7.68 -30.24
C SER A 282 -10.22 6.81 -30.83
N ASP A 283 -10.61 5.75 -31.56
CA ASP A 283 -9.67 4.84 -32.24
C ASP A 283 -8.78 5.56 -33.26
N GLU A 284 -9.28 6.65 -33.87
CA GLU A 284 -8.51 7.49 -34.80
C GLU A 284 -7.36 8.20 -34.08
N ILE A 285 -7.66 8.89 -32.97
CA ILE A 285 -6.63 9.57 -32.15
C ILE A 285 -5.65 8.54 -31.59
N TYR A 286 -6.16 7.39 -31.12
CA TYR A 286 -5.32 6.32 -30.58
C TYR A 286 -4.36 5.79 -31.64
N SER A 287 -4.86 5.47 -32.84
CA SER A 287 -4.07 4.96 -33.96
C SER A 287 -3.07 6.01 -34.46
N GLY A 288 -3.45 7.29 -34.49
CA GLY A 288 -2.55 8.39 -34.86
C GLY A 288 -1.42 8.60 -33.85
N LYS A 289 -1.69 8.44 -32.55
CA LYS A 289 -0.71 8.69 -31.48
C LYS A 289 0.18 7.46 -31.18
N VAL A 290 -0.42 6.29 -31.08
CA VAL A 290 0.25 5.03 -30.69
C VAL A 290 0.71 4.23 -31.90
N GLY A 291 0.09 4.41 -33.07
CA GLY A 291 0.32 3.60 -34.26
C GLY A 291 -0.56 2.35 -34.32
N SER A 292 -0.50 1.65 -35.46
CA SER A 292 -1.31 0.46 -35.79
C SER A 292 -0.85 -0.85 -35.11
N GLY A 293 -0.33 -0.78 -33.88
CA GLY A 293 0.07 -2.00 -33.19
C GLY A 293 1.07 -1.82 -32.05
N ARG A 294 1.90 -0.78 -32.09
CA ARG A 294 3.06 -0.67 -31.21
C ARG A 294 3.43 0.80 -30.97
N LEU A 295 3.59 1.18 -29.70
CA LEU A 295 4.10 2.51 -29.33
C LEU A 295 5.36 2.84 -30.14
N ALA A 296 5.60 4.12 -30.44
CA ALA A 296 6.83 4.53 -31.11
C ALA A 296 8.06 3.97 -30.36
N ASN A 297 9.09 3.50 -31.08
CA ASN A 297 10.28 2.85 -30.48
C ASN A 297 10.91 3.69 -29.35
N LYS A 298 10.89 5.02 -29.48
CA LYS A 298 11.35 5.97 -28.44
C LYS A 298 10.59 5.85 -27.12
N TRP A 299 9.31 5.52 -27.16
CA TRP A 299 8.45 5.33 -25.98
C TRP A 299 8.47 3.89 -25.47
N ILE A 300 8.68 2.91 -26.35
CA ILE A 300 8.84 1.52 -25.95
C ILE A 300 10.02 1.33 -25.00
N ALA A 301 11.15 1.99 -25.28
CA ALA A 301 12.36 1.93 -24.45
C ALA A 301 12.17 2.44 -23.01
N ASN A 302 11.01 3.05 -22.79
CA ASN A 302 10.57 3.85 -21.66
C ASN A 302 9.36 3.18 -20.95
N VAL A 303 8.84 2.06 -21.45
CA VAL A 303 7.79 1.28 -20.77
C VAL A 303 8.41 0.49 -19.61
N THR A 304 7.96 0.76 -18.38
CA THR A 304 8.51 0.17 -17.16
C THR A 304 7.98 -1.24 -16.87
N SER A 305 6.79 -1.58 -17.38
CA SER A 305 6.12 -2.84 -17.09
C SER A 305 6.39 -3.91 -18.15
N SER A 306 6.82 -5.10 -17.72
CA SER A 306 6.93 -6.28 -18.59
C SER A 306 5.58 -6.82 -19.07
N LYS A 307 4.47 -6.36 -18.48
CA LYS A 307 3.10 -6.76 -18.81
C LYS A 307 2.40 -5.80 -19.79
N ALA A 308 3.13 -4.84 -20.37
CA ALA A 308 2.55 -3.99 -21.42
C ALA A 308 2.19 -4.86 -22.63
N ILE A 309 0.89 -4.90 -22.94
CA ILE A 309 0.34 -5.55 -24.13
C ILE A 309 0.14 -4.45 -25.15
N TYR A 310 0.81 -4.57 -26.29
CA TYR A 310 0.66 -3.64 -27.40
C TYR A 310 -0.57 -4.01 -28.24
N SER A 311 -1.02 -3.12 -29.12
CA SER A 311 -2.23 -3.35 -29.94
C SER A 311 -2.06 -4.49 -30.94
N ASP A 312 -0.82 -4.87 -31.26
CA ASP A 312 -0.48 -6.08 -32.02
C ASP A 312 -0.47 -7.37 -31.16
N ILE A 313 -0.92 -7.30 -29.90
CA ILE A 313 -0.94 -8.40 -28.91
C ILE A 313 0.49 -8.81 -28.48
N SER A 314 1.54 -8.16 -29.00
CA SER A 314 2.90 -8.42 -28.56
C SER A 314 3.08 -8.00 -27.09
N MET A 315 3.91 -8.77 -26.38
CA MET A 315 4.30 -8.46 -25.01
C MET A 315 5.77 -8.05 -24.99
N GLY A 316 6.08 -6.92 -24.36
CA GLY A 316 7.44 -6.61 -23.90
C GLY A 316 8.15 -5.40 -24.54
N GLY A 317 8.82 -4.64 -23.67
CA GLY A 317 9.67 -3.52 -24.01
C GLY A 317 10.80 -3.92 -24.95
N GLY A 318 10.87 -3.20 -26.07
CA GLY A 318 11.92 -3.20 -27.08
C GLY A 318 13.30 -3.31 -26.43
N GLU A 319 13.89 -4.49 -26.63
CA GLU A 319 15.30 -4.81 -26.43
C GLU A 319 15.84 -4.83 -24.99
N LYS A 320 15.33 -4.03 -24.05
CA LYS A 320 15.90 -3.96 -22.69
C LYS A 320 15.54 -5.14 -21.77
N ASN A 321 14.41 -5.80 -21.99
CA ASN A 321 14.07 -7.05 -21.30
C ASN A 321 14.29 -8.32 -22.16
N ALA A 322 14.52 -8.18 -23.46
CA ALA A 322 14.93 -9.30 -24.32
C ALA A 322 16.38 -9.76 -24.05
N ARG A 323 17.22 -8.89 -23.44
CA ARG A 323 18.59 -9.22 -23.00
C ARG A 323 18.72 -9.75 -21.58
N ARG A 324 17.63 -9.83 -20.79
CA ARG A 324 17.58 -10.94 -19.83
C ARG A 324 17.46 -12.15 -20.71
N LYS A 325 18.58 -12.85 -20.95
CA LYS A 325 18.57 -14.26 -21.34
C LYS A 325 17.66 -14.94 -20.34
N GLY A 326 16.37 -15.00 -20.65
CA GLY A 326 15.47 -15.93 -20.04
C GLY A 326 16.20 -17.24 -20.22
N LYS A 327 16.68 -17.82 -19.13
CA LYS A 327 16.87 -19.25 -19.08
C LYS A 327 15.50 -19.77 -19.44
N SER A 328 15.29 -20.03 -20.74
CA SER A 328 14.04 -20.51 -21.25
C SER A 328 13.65 -21.65 -20.33
N THR A 329 12.47 -21.58 -19.74
CA THR A 329 11.94 -22.66 -18.91
C THR A 329 11.89 -23.97 -19.70
N SER A 330 11.91 -23.90 -21.04
CA SER A 330 12.16 -25.04 -21.93
C SER A 330 13.49 -25.76 -21.65
N GLY A 331 14.56 -25.03 -21.33
CA GLY A 331 15.87 -25.60 -20.97
C GLY A 331 15.88 -26.24 -19.58
N TRP A 332 15.13 -25.69 -18.62
CA TRP A 332 14.99 -26.30 -17.29
C TRP A 332 14.17 -27.60 -17.35
N MET A 333 13.05 -27.60 -18.09
CA MET A 333 12.27 -28.81 -18.38
C MET A 333 13.08 -29.87 -19.12
N LYS A 334 13.89 -29.48 -20.13
CA LYS A 334 14.77 -30.40 -20.85
C LYS A 334 15.87 -30.97 -19.95
N LYS A 335 16.43 -30.17 -19.03
CA LYS A 335 17.43 -30.62 -18.05
C LYS A 335 16.84 -31.54 -16.98
N GLN A 336 15.61 -31.30 -16.52
CA GLN A 336 14.86 -32.21 -15.64
C GLN A 336 14.58 -33.55 -16.33
N ARG A 337 14.12 -33.52 -17.58
CA ARG A 337 13.82 -34.73 -18.37
C ARG A 337 15.07 -35.58 -18.61
N ASN A 338 16.21 -34.95 -18.93
CA ASN A 338 17.49 -35.64 -19.09
C ASN A 338 18.01 -36.23 -17.77
N ARG A 339 17.82 -35.55 -16.63
CA ARG A 339 18.16 -36.09 -15.30
C ARG A 339 17.32 -37.33 -14.95
N HIS A 340 16.05 -37.35 -15.34
CA HIS A 340 15.20 -38.53 -15.14
C HIS A 340 15.59 -39.70 -16.05
N GLN A 341 15.95 -39.45 -17.31
CA GLN A 341 16.44 -40.50 -18.21
C GLN A 341 17.80 -41.07 -17.76
N GLN A 342 18.71 -40.24 -17.26
CA GLN A 342 19.99 -40.70 -16.70
C GLN A 342 19.84 -41.49 -15.39
N LYS A 343 18.80 -41.21 -14.59
CA LYS A 343 18.51 -42.02 -13.39
C LYS A 343 17.95 -43.40 -13.76
N LYS A 344 17.15 -43.52 -14.83
CA LYS A 344 16.60 -44.81 -15.28
C LYS A 344 17.65 -45.76 -15.87
N THR A 345 18.70 -45.21 -16.48
CA THR A 345 19.78 -46.00 -17.13
C THR A 345 20.86 -46.47 -16.16
N LYS A 346 20.86 -46.01 -14.91
CA LYS A 346 21.81 -46.47 -13.87
C LYS A 346 21.25 -47.56 -12.95
N THR A 347 20.00 -47.97 -13.17
CA THR A 347 19.32 -48.99 -12.36
C THR A 347 19.03 -50.27 -13.14
N GLN A 348 19.63 -50.40 -14.33
CA GLN A 348 19.84 -51.65 -15.07
C GLN A 348 21.33 -51.94 -15.06
#